data_AF-A0A2G9PJ90-F1
#
_entry.id   AF-A0A2G9PJ90-F1
#
_cell.length_a   1.000
_cell.length_b   1.000
_cell.length_c   1.000
_cell.angle_alpha   90.00
_cell.angle_beta   90.00
_cell.angle_gamma   90.00
#
_symmetry.space_group_name_H-M   'P 1'
#
loop_
_entity.id
_entity.type
_entity.pdbx_description
1 polymer ?
#
loop_
_entity_poly.entity_id
_entity_poly.type
_entity_poly.pdbx_seq_one_letter_code
_entity_poly.pdbx_strand_id
1 'polypeptide(L)'
;CKVADVIIQSDRLQVYYDYAEQLIEAGNAYVCDCPIEEMRKNRARGRACKCRNAPNQAARWKKMFDNYEEGEAILRIKTSLSHPNASVRDWPAFRIVSGEHPRHPEARVWPLYNFACPIDDHEYGVNLVIRGKEHELNAVKQRFVYEYFNWDEPQFLEYGLIKVPGLMAHKSEILQGISEGRFTGWDDIRLPTLAALRRRGISPNAIRNYMISLGVNRSDSALDWKKLYSMNKEERDSTTKRLFFVADPVELSVEGAPEKTALKNHPKEDLGERVVAAGEKLFVARNDFELLEGKSVRLKDLCNVVLAKKCVNKGVKMERGVPIIQWVSGGVKVRVLKPDGSVVEGLAEPAVKELAVGDFVQFERFGYCRLDSENEFWFAHE
;
A
#
# COMPACT_ATOMS: atom_id res chain seq x y z
N CYS A 1 -18.40 3.51 3.91
CA CYS A 1 -18.48 4.13 5.24
C CYS A 1 -17.71 5.44 5.24
N LYS A 2 -18.28 6.49 5.84
CA LYS A 2 -17.50 7.69 6.20
C LYS A 2 -16.89 7.46 7.58
N VAL A 3 -15.71 8.02 7.82
CA VAL A 3 -15.15 8.07 9.17
C VAL A 3 -16.04 9.00 10.00
N ALA A 4 -16.52 8.53 11.15
CA ALA A 4 -17.33 9.34 12.06
C ALA A 4 -16.44 10.30 12.84
N ASP A 5 -15.42 9.75 13.50
CA ASP A 5 -14.53 10.49 14.41
C ASP A 5 -13.07 10.17 14.12
N VAL A 6 -12.20 11.15 14.38
CA VAL A 6 -10.74 11.02 14.30
C VAL A 6 -10.16 11.25 15.69
N ILE A 7 -9.71 10.17 16.31
CA ILE A 7 -9.13 10.19 17.65
C ILE A 7 -7.61 10.03 17.56
N ILE A 8 -6.88 10.85 18.30
CA ILE A 8 -5.43 10.80 18.42
C ILE A 8 -5.08 10.39 19.85
N GLN A 9 -4.52 9.18 20.03
CA GLN A 9 -4.22 8.64 21.36
C GLN A 9 -3.28 9.52 22.18
N SER A 10 -2.29 10.16 21.54
CA SER A 10 -1.35 11.03 22.26
C SER A 10 -2.03 12.23 22.92
N ASP A 11 -3.21 12.64 22.45
CA ASP A 11 -3.96 13.76 23.05
C ASP A 11 -4.81 13.29 24.25
N ARG A 12 -4.76 11.99 24.59
CA ARG A 12 -5.54 11.34 25.64
C ARG A 12 -4.69 10.85 26.81
N LEU A 13 -3.43 11.30 26.91
CA LEU A 13 -2.50 10.85 27.96
C LEU A 13 -3.09 10.95 29.37
N GLN A 14 -3.76 12.07 29.70
CA GLN A 14 -4.38 12.25 31.01
C GLN A 14 -5.44 11.19 31.31
N VAL A 15 -6.30 10.85 30.33
CA VAL A 15 -7.31 9.79 30.48
C VAL A 15 -6.65 8.47 30.85
N TYR A 16 -5.56 8.11 30.16
CA TYR A 16 -4.84 6.88 30.47
C TYR A 16 -4.17 6.92 31.86
N TYR A 17 -3.66 8.08 32.29
CA TYR A 17 -3.10 8.23 33.64
C TYR A 17 -4.16 8.08 34.72
N ASP A 18 -5.35 8.66 34.53
CA ASP A 18 -6.45 8.57 35.49
C ASP A 18 -6.90 7.11 35.67
N TYR A 19 -7.02 6.34 34.59
CA TYR A 19 -7.31 4.91 34.69
C TYR A 19 -6.17 4.09 35.31
N ALA A 20 -4.91 4.46 35.04
CA ALA A 20 -3.78 3.80 35.68
C ALA A 20 -3.80 3.99 37.19
N GLU A 21 -4.12 5.20 37.65
CA GLU A 21 -4.22 5.55 39.07
C GLU A 21 -5.36 4.78 39.76
N GLN A 22 -6.53 4.67 39.12
CA GLN A 22 -7.64 3.85 39.63
C GLN A 22 -7.24 2.38 39.78
N LEU A 23 -6.53 1.79 38.82
CA LEU A 23 -6.06 0.41 38.93
C LEU A 23 -4.97 0.23 39.97
N ILE A 24 -4.13 1.24 40.20
CA ILE A 24 -3.15 1.24 41.29
C ILE A 24 -3.87 1.25 42.64
N GLU A 25 -4.88 2.12 42.81
CA GLU A 25 -5.67 2.24 44.03
C GLU A 25 -6.46 0.96 44.33
N ALA A 26 -7.07 0.36 43.31
CA ALA A 26 -7.73 -0.94 43.41
C ALA A 26 -6.76 -2.12 43.61
N GLY A 27 -5.45 -1.88 43.58
CA GLY A 27 -4.42 -2.90 43.77
C GLY A 27 -4.24 -3.83 42.57
N ASN A 28 -4.81 -3.50 41.42
CA ASN A 28 -4.76 -4.25 40.15
C ASN A 28 -3.58 -3.87 39.26
N ALA A 29 -2.81 -2.84 39.61
CA ALA A 29 -1.58 -2.46 38.92
C ALA A 29 -0.43 -2.19 39.89
N TYR A 30 0.81 -2.27 39.40
CA TYR A 30 2.00 -1.98 40.20
C TYR A 30 3.20 -1.51 39.36
N VAL A 31 3.98 -0.57 39.90
CA VAL A 31 5.27 -0.17 39.36
C VAL A 31 6.32 -1.23 39.68
N CYS A 32 7.07 -1.63 38.66
CA CYS A 32 8.15 -2.60 38.75
C CYS A 32 9.45 -1.98 38.25
N ASP A 33 10.45 -1.98 39.12
CA ASP A 33 11.84 -1.51 38.89
C ASP A 33 12.84 -2.68 38.93
N CYS A 34 12.37 -3.90 38.68
CA CYS A 34 13.25 -5.04 38.53
C CYS A 34 14.01 -4.93 37.20
N PRO A 35 15.27 -5.38 37.12
CA PRO A 35 15.98 -5.51 35.86
C PRO A 35 15.18 -6.35 34.84
N ILE A 36 15.25 -6.00 33.55
CA ILE A 36 14.46 -6.64 32.48
C ILE A 36 14.66 -8.16 32.44
N GLU A 37 15.89 -8.63 32.61
CA GLU A 37 16.20 -10.06 32.64
C GLU A 37 15.58 -10.78 33.84
N GLU A 38 15.53 -10.12 35.00
CA GLU A 38 14.85 -10.66 36.17
C GLU A 38 13.33 -10.71 35.95
N MET A 39 12.75 -9.66 35.36
CA MET A 39 11.33 -9.65 34.99
C MET A 39 10.98 -10.78 34.03
N ARG A 40 11.80 -11.00 32.99
CA ARG A 40 11.64 -12.11 32.04
C ARG A 40 11.69 -13.47 32.74
N LYS A 41 12.68 -13.70 33.59
CA LYS A 41 12.86 -14.94 34.37
C LYS A 41 11.69 -15.19 35.31
N ASN A 42 11.25 -14.16 36.04
CA ASN A 42 10.11 -14.25 36.96
C ASN A 42 8.81 -14.55 36.22
N ARG A 43 8.54 -13.86 35.10
CA ARG A 43 7.39 -14.16 34.24
C ARG A 43 7.42 -15.59 33.71
N ALA A 44 8.55 -16.05 33.16
CA ALA A 44 8.68 -17.40 32.62
C ALA A 44 8.40 -18.47 33.68
N ARG A 45 8.82 -18.24 34.93
CA ARG A 45 8.62 -19.13 36.07
C ARG A 45 7.30 -18.94 36.82
N GLY A 46 6.48 -17.97 36.44
CA GLY A 46 5.23 -17.64 37.15
C GLY A 46 5.44 -17.16 38.58
N ARG A 47 6.56 -16.47 38.86
CA ARG A 47 6.91 -15.97 40.19
C ARG A 47 6.66 -14.47 40.29
N ALA A 48 6.07 -14.05 41.41
CA ALA A 48 5.94 -12.63 41.73
C ALA A 48 7.32 -12.03 42.02
N CYS A 49 7.59 -10.82 41.53
CA CYS A 49 8.73 -10.06 42.01
C CYS A 49 8.38 -9.30 43.30
N LYS A 50 9.39 -8.80 44.01
CA LYS A 50 9.23 -8.00 45.24
C LYS A 50 8.33 -6.77 45.04
N CYS A 51 8.26 -6.22 43.83
CA CYS A 51 7.50 -5.01 43.53
C CYS A 51 5.98 -5.26 43.45
N ARG A 52 5.53 -6.51 43.20
CA ARG A 52 4.11 -6.84 42.98
C ARG A 52 3.22 -6.52 44.18
N ASN A 53 3.75 -6.71 45.39
CA ASN A 53 3.06 -6.48 46.66
C ASN A 53 3.75 -5.38 47.48
N ALA A 54 4.59 -4.55 46.86
CA ALA A 54 5.24 -3.47 47.57
C ALA A 54 4.21 -2.41 48.01
N PRO A 55 4.40 -1.76 49.17
CA PRO A 55 3.54 -0.66 49.61
C PRO A 55 3.78 0.60 48.76
N ASN A 56 2.89 1.58 48.90
CA ASN A 56 3.03 2.94 48.34
C ASN A 56 3.13 2.99 46.81
N GLN A 57 2.34 2.17 46.11
CA GLN A 57 2.34 2.10 44.65
C GLN A 57 2.02 3.44 43.97
N ALA A 58 1.11 4.25 44.53
CA ALA A 58 0.82 5.60 44.04
C ALA A 58 2.06 6.52 44.07
N ALA A 59 2.88 6.45 45.14
CA ALA A 59 4.11 7.23 45.21
C ALA A 59 5.15 6.73 44.20
N ARG A 60 5.22 5.42 43.96
CA ARG A 60 6.11 4.83 42.94
C ARG A 60 5.68 5.22 41.52
N TRP A 61 4.38 5.32 41.28
CA TRP A 61 3.83 5.80 40.01
C TRP A 61 4.25 7.24 39.73
N LYS A 62 4.06 8.15 40.70
CA LYS A 62 4.51 9.55 40.58
C LYS A 62 6.00 9.67 40.25
N LYS A 63 6.84 8.81 40.85
CA LYS A 63 8.29 8.76 40.54
C LYS A 63 8.61 8.40 39.08
N MET A 64 7.71 7.74 38.35
CA MET A 64 7.94 7.43 36.92
C MET A 64 7.99 8.69 36.05
N PHE A 65 7.39 9.79 36.50
CA PHE A 65 7.38 11.04 35.77
C PHE A 65 8.69 11.82 35.95
N ASP A 66 9.32 11.77 37.14
CA ASP A 66 10.46 12.67 37.42
C ASP A 66 11.74 11.98 37.88
N ASN A 67 11.68 10.75 38.39
CA ASN A 67 12.80 10.15 39.13
C ASN A 67 13.42 8.91 38.49
N TYR A 68 12.72 8.26 37.57
CA TYR A 68 13.20 7.07 36.87
C TYR A 68 13.62 7.41 35.45
N GLU A 69 14.67 6.76 34.96
CA GLU A 69 15.11 6.84 33.57
C GLU A 69 14.49 5.76 32.68
N GLU A 70 14.69 5.89 31.36
CA GLU A 70 14.20 4.91 30.39
C GLU A 70 14.71 3.49 30.72
N GLY A 71 13.77 2.55 30.83
CA GLY A 71 14.06 1.15 31.16
C GLY A 71 14.20 0.86 32.65
N GLU A 72 14.23 1.87 33.53
CA GLU A 72 14.38 1.67 34.98
C GLU A 72 13.08 1.26 35.68
N ALA A 73 11.93 1.72 35.18
CA ALA A 73 10.63 1.38 35.75
C ALA A 73 9.53 1.24 34.68
N ILE A 74 8.59 0.35 34.94
CA ILE A 74 7.38 0.16 34.15
C ILE A 74 6.16 0.00 35.07
N LEU A 75 4.99 0.44 34.63
CA LEU A 75 3.73 0.04 35.26
C LEU A 75 3.30 -1.30 34.68
N ARG A 76 2.87 -2.24 35.52
CA ARG A 76 2.39 -3.56 35.13
C ARG A 76 0.97 -3.76 35.64
N ILE A 77 0.11 -4.33 34.79
CA ILE A 77 -1.19 -4.84 35.24
C ILE A 77 -0.92 -6.15 35.98
N LYS A 78 -1.48 -6.32 37.18
CA LYS A 78 -1.46 -7.60 37.87
C LYS A 78 -2.43 -8.52 37.15
N THR A 79 -1.99 -9.71 36.79
CA THR A 79 -2.86 -10.74 36.22
C THR A 79 -2.60 -12.06 36.95
N SER A 80 -2.99 -13.18 36.33
CA SER A 80 -2.61 -14.50 36.82
C SER A 80 -1.16 -14.83 36.45
N LEU A 81 -0.31 -15.04 37.46
CA LEU A 81 1.05 -15.53 37.29
C LEU A 81 1.13 -17.00 36.85
N SER A 82 0.04 -17.76 37.00
CA SER A 82 -0.07 -19.15 36.54
C SER A 82 -0.62 -19.26 35.11
N HIS A 83 -0.95 -18.14 34.45
CA HIS A 83 -1.49 -18.16 33.09
C HIS A 83 -0.55 -18.93 32.14
N PRO A 84 -1.04 -19.84 31.28
CA PRO A 84 -0.18 -20.72 30.46
C PRO A 84 0.75 -19.92 29.55
N ASN A 85 0.26 -18.82 28.98
CA ASN A 85 1.08 -17.91 28.19
C ASN A 85 1.81 -16.89 29.09
N ALA A 86 3.14 -16.94 29.09
CA ALA A 86 3.98 -16.05 29.90
C ALA A 86 3.87 -14.56 29.55
N SER A 87 3.46 -14.21 28.32
CA SER A 87 3.30 -12.82 27.90
C SER A 87 2.08 -12.13 28.52
N VAL A 88 1.10 -12.91 29.00
CA VAL A 88 -0.10 -12.42 29.70
C VAL A 88 0.17 -12.22 31.19
N ARG A 89 1.22 -12.85 31.74
CA ARG A 89 1.55 -12.75 33.16
C ARG A 89 2.11 -11.37 33.49
N ASP A 90 1.37 -10.65 34.32
CA ASP A 90 1.64 -9.30 34.76
C ASP A 90 2.23 -8.42 33.63
N TRP A 91 1.46 -8.17 32.57
CA TRP A 91 1.94 -7.51 31.36
C TRP A 91 2.14 -5.98 31.57
N PRO A 92 3.06 -5.34 30.81
CA PRO A 92 3.37 -3.93 31.00
C PRO A 92 2.27 -3.01 30.45
N ALA A 93 1.82 -2.04 31.25
CA ALA A 93 0.83 -1.02 30.90
C ALA A 93 1.47 0.29 30.45
N PHE A 94 2.55 0.73 31.12
CA PHE A 94 3.29 1.96 30.77
C PHE A 94 4.79 1.71 30.78
N ARG A 95 5.50 2.54 30.01
CA ARG A 95 6.96 2.64 30.04
C ARG A 95 7.42 4.09 30.01
N ILE A 96 8.65 4.30 30.44
CA ILE A 96 9.36 5.58 30.29
C ILE A 96 10.06 5.57 28.94
N VAL A 97 10.00 6.69 28.22
CA VAL A 97 10.69 6.95 26.95
C VAL A 97 11.42 8.28 27.07
N SER A 98 12.71 8.29 26.75
CA SER A 98 13.56 9.49 26.81
C SER A 98 13.48 10.37 25.55
N GLY A 99 13.07 9.80 24.42
CA GLY A 99 12.92 10.54 23.16
C GLY A 99 11.68 11.43 23.13
N GLU A 100 11.80 12.58 22.47
CA GLU A 100 10.71 13.55 22.29
C GLU A 100 9.61 13.01 21.38
N HIS A 101 8.35 13.12 21.82
CA HIS A 101 7.21 12.81 20.97
C HIS A 101 6.88 14.01 20.06
N PRO A 102 6.62 13.81 18.76
CA PRO A 102 6.40 14.91 17.81
C PRO A 102 5.27 15.89 18.14
N ARG A 103 4.28 15.48 18.95
CA ARG A 103 3.14 16.32 19.39
C ARG A 103 3.18 16.72 20.87
N HIS A 104 3.92 15.97 21.67
CA HIS A 104 3.95 16.13 23.14
C HIS A 104 5.40 15.93 23.61
N PRO A 105 6.33 16.84 23.24
CA PRO A 105 7.76 16.66 23.50
C PRO A 105 8.11 16.48 24.99
N GLU A 106 7.28 17.02 25.87
CA GLU A 106 7.41 16.96 27.33
C GLU A 106 6.98 15.62 27.95
N ALA A 107 6.17 14.82 27.23
CA ALA A 107 5.63 13.58 27.77
C ALA A 107 6.65 12.44 27.70
N ARG A 108 6.93 11.82 28.85
CA ARG A 108 7.90 10.69 28.96
C ARG A 108 7.30 9.37 29.42
N VAL A 109 6.15 9.36 30.08
CA VAL A 109 5.48 8.12 30.54
C VAL A 109 4.37 7.76 29.56
N TRP A 110 4.58 6.71 28.78
CA TRP A 110 3.70 6.37 27.65
C TRP A 110 2.93 5.06 27.89
N PRO A 111 1.61 5.04 27.63
CA PRO A 111 0.84 3.81 27.69
C PRO A 111 1.25 2.87 26.57
N LEU A 112 1.11 1.57 26.81
CA LEU A 112 1.31 0.53 25.82
C LEU A 112 -0.03 0.11 25.21
N TYR A 113 0.05 -0.44 24.00
CA TYR A 113 -1.11 -0.84 23.18
C TYR A 113 -2.19 -1.61 23.96
N ASN A 114 -1.80 -2.58 24.79
CA ASN A 114 -2.75 -3.42 25.53
C ASN A 114 -3.45 -2.69 26.69
N PHE A 115 -2.95 -1.52 27.09
CA PHE A 115 -3.58 -0.66 28.09
C PHE A 115 -4.47 0.41 27.46
N ALA A 116 -3.95 1.13 26.46
CA ALA A 116 -4.66 2.24 25.83
C ALA A 116 -5.88 1.78 25.02
N CYS A 117 -5.75 0.72 24.21
CA CYS A 117 -6.84 0.28 23.34
C CYS A 117 -8.15 -0.07 24.08
N PRO A 118 -8.18 -0.90 25.14
CA PRO A 118 -9.45 -1.24 25.79
C PRO A 118 -10.11 -0.02 26.47
N ILE A 119 -9.32 0.96 26.92
CA ILE A 119 -9.84 2.23 27.44
C ILE A 119 -10.51 3.03 26.33
N ASP A 120 -9.85 3.16 25.18
CA ASP A 120 -10.43 3.86 24.03
C ASP A 120 -11.67 3.13 23.47
N ASP A 121 -11.60 1.80 23.36
CA ASP A 121 -12.72 0.97 22.94
C ASP A 121 -13.95 1.20 23.85
N HIS A 122 -13.75 1.25 25.17
CA HIS A 122 -14.81 1.56 26.12
C HIS A 122 -15.34 2.99 25.99
N GLU A 123 -14.45 3.99 26.05
CA GLU A 123 -14.80 5.42 26.05
C GLU A 123 -15.54 5.86 24.77
N TYR A 124 -15.25 5.20 23.64
CA TYR A 124 -15.91 5.47 22.36
C TYR A 124 -17.00 4.45 22.00
N GLY A 125 -17.37 3.55 22.91
CA GLY A 125 -18.46 2.60 22.72
C GLY A 125 -18.24 1.61 21.57
N VAL A 126 -16.99 1.20 21.35
CA VAL A 126 -16.64 0.17 20.38
C VAL A 126 -17.25 -1.15 20.83
N ASN A 127 -18.12 -1.73 19.99
CA ASN A 127 -18.77 -3.02 20.25
C ASN A 127 -18.18 -4.18 19.43
N LEU A 128 -17.41 -3.86 18.38
CA LEU A 128 -16.83 -4.82 17.45
C LEU A 128 -15.42 -4.37 17.03
N VAL A 129 -14.41 -5.14 17.44
CA VAL A 129 -13.02 -4.93 17.06
C VAL A 129 -12.66 -5.90 15.94
N ILE A 130 -12.32 -5.37 14.75
CA ILE A 130 -11.91 -6.16 13.58
C ILE A 130 -10.41 -5.95 13.35
N ARG A 131 -9.59 -7.00 13.47
CA ARG A 131 -8.12 -6.90 13.34
C ARG A 131 -7.46 -8.21 12.90
N GLY A 132 -6.16 -8.16 12.64
CA GLY A 132 -5.38 -9.36 12.30
C GLY A 132 -5.28 -10.35 13.48
N LYS A 133 -5.27 -11.65 13.17
CA LYS A 133 -5.18 -12.76 14.15
C LYS A 133 -3.93 -12.74 15.02
N GLU A 134 -2.88 -12.03 14.61
CA GLU A 134 -1.68 -11.80 15.42
C GLU A 134 -2.00 -11.05 16.73
N HIS A 135 -3.17 -10.43 16.83
CA HIS A 135 -3.65 -9.76 18.03
C HIS A 135 -4.52 -10.64 18.96
N GLU A 136 -4.68 -11.94 18.70
CA GLU A 136 -5.42 -12.89 19.56
C GLU A 136 -4.96 -12.82 21.02
N LEU A 137 -3.64 -12.87 21.24
CA LEU A 137 -3.08 -12.77 22.59
C LEU A 137 -3.22 -11.37 23.21
N ASN A 138 -3.43 -10.35 22.40
CA ASN A 138 -3.70 -9.00 22.89
C ASN A 138 -5.13 -8.91 23.44
N ALA A 139 -6.12 -9.56 22.81
CA ALA A 139 -7.48 -9.65 23.36
C ALA A 139 -7.47 -10.23 24.78
N VAL A 140 -6.72 -11.32 24.99
CA VAL A 140 -6.57 -11.95 26.31
C VAL A 140 -5.98 -11.00 27.35
N LYS A 141 -5.02 -10.15 26.96
CA LYS A 141 -4.44 -9.14 27.87
C LYS A 141 -5.42 -8.02 28.18
N GLN A 142 -6.08 -7.52 27.14
CA GLN A 142 -7.04 -6.42 27.20
C GLN A 142 -8.26 -6.77 28.06
N ARG A 143 -8.69 -8.04 28.06
CA ARG A 143 -9.79 -8.55 28.92
C ARG A 143 -9.63 -8.18 30.40
N PHE A 144 -8.42 -8.24 30.94
CA PHE A 144 -8.18 -7.86 32.34
C PHE A 144 -8.59 -6.41 32.64
N VAL A 145 -8.41 -5.49 31.67
CA VAL A 145 -8.83 -4.09 31.83
C VAL A 145 -10.35 -4.00 31.90
N TYR A 146 -11.06 -4.65 30.97
CA TYR A 146 -12.52 -4.71 30.98
C TYR A 146 -13.05 -5.34 32.29
N GLU A 147 -12.46 -6.45 32.74
CA GLU A 147 -12.84 -7.11 34.00
C GLU A 147 -12.64 -6.21 35.22
N TYR A 148 -11.51 -5.49 35.32
CA TYR A 148 -11.21 -4.65 36.48
C TYR A 148 -12.11 -3.43 36.62
N PHE A 149 -12.60 -2.90 35.51
CA PHE A 149 -13.56 -1.79 35.52
C PHE A 149 -15.01 -2.24 35.38
N ASN A 150 -15.27 -3.56 35.31
CA ASN A 150 -16.60 -4.13 35.10
C ASN A 150 -17.29 -3.54 33.85
N TRP A 151 -16.55 -3.51 32.74
CA TRP A 151 -17.01 -3.06 31.44
C TRP A 151 -17.43 -4.22 30.54
N ASP A 152 -18.34 -3.94 29.61
CA ASP A 152 -18.66 -4.88 28.55
C ASP A 152 -17.48 -5.04 27.58
N GLU A 153 -17.03 -6.28 27.39
CA GLU A 153 -15.97 -6.62 26.42
C GLU A 153 -16.56 -6.57 25.00
N PRO A 154 -15.93 -5.87 24.04
CA PRO A 154 -16.38 -5.88 22.65
C PRO A 154 -16.19 -7.26 22.03
N GLN A 155 -16.95 -7.52 20.96
CA GLN A 155 -16.70 -8.70 20.14
C GLN A 155 -15.39 -8.53 19.36
N PHE A 156 -14.53 -9.55 19.37
CA PHE A 156 -13.31 -9.58 18.57
C PHE A 156 -13.51 -10.46 17.33
N LEU A 157 -13.33 -9.87 16.14
CA LEU A 157 -13.28 -10.59 14.87
C LEU A 157 -11.87 -10.51 14.29
N GLU A 158 -11.25 -11.67 14.14
CA GLU A 158 -9.87 -11.78 13.70
C GLU A 158 -9.78 -12.35 12.29
N TYR A 159 -8.99 -11.70 11.44
CA TYR A 159 -8.72 -12.15 10.08
C TYR A 159 -7.24 -12.52 9.89
N GLY A 160 -6.97 -13.41 8.93
CA GLY A 160 -5.63 -13.82 8.57
C GLY A 160 -4.89 -12.71 7.84
N LEU A 161 -3.55 -12.74 7.93
CA LEU A 161 -2.71 -11.74 7.29
C LEU A 161 -2.84 -11.79 5.78
N ILE A 162 -2.90 -10.62 5.14
CA ILE A 162 -2.83 -10.47 3.68
C ILE A 162 -1.37 -10.18 3.32
N LYS A 163 -0.68 -11.16 2.76
CA LYS A 163 0.69 -11.02 2.27
C LYS A 163 0.67 -10.31 0.92
N VAL A 164 1.62 -9.40 0.67
CA VAL A 164 1.75 -8.71 -0.61
C VAL A 164 3.00 -9.23 -1.33
N PRO A 165 2.90 -10.26 -2.18
CA PRO A 165 4.05 -10.86 -2.82
C PRO A 165 4.69 -9.91 -3.84
N GLY A 166 6.01 -10.01 -4.00
CA GLY A 166 6.77 -9.32 -5.05
C GLY A 166 7.10 -7.85 -4.79
N LEU A 167 6.63 -7.26 -3.69
CA LEU A 167 7.02 -5.90 -3.28
C LEU A 167 7.50 -5.89 -1.82
N MET A 168 8.42 -4.96 -1.53
CA MET A 168 8.92 -4.72 -0.17
C MET A 168 7.78 -4.20 0.71
N ALA A 169 7.34 -4.99 1.68
CA ALA A 169 6.13 -4.71 2.47
C ALA A 169 6.41 -4.15 3.87
N HIS A 170 7.64 -4.25 4.38
CA HIS A 170 7.95 -3.86 5.76
C HIS A 170 8.24 -2.36 5.87
N LYS A 171 7.50 -1.68 6.76
CA LYS A 171 7.61 -0.22 6.99
C LYS A 171 9.04 0.25 7.23
N SER A 172 9.83 -0.47 8.03
CA SER A 172 11.21 -0.13 8.36
C SER A 172 12.12 -0.19 7.13
N GLU A 173 11.96 -1.22 6.29
CA GLU A 173 12.75 -1.39 5.07
C GLU A 173 12.42 -0.30 4.03
N ILE A 174 11.14 0.07 3.92
CA ILE A 174 10.70 1.19 3.07
C ILE A 174 11.32 2.51 3.57
N LEU A 175 11.22 2.79 4.88
CA LEU A 175 11.79 4.01 5.45
C LEU A 175 13.30 4.08 5.24
N GLN A 176 14.00 2.98 5.49
CA GLN A 176 15.43 2.86 5.22
C GLN A 176 15.72 3.12 3.73
N GLY A 177 14.96 2.51 2.82
CA GLY A 177 15.12 2.71 1.39
C GLY A 177 14.85 4.13 0.92
N ILE A 178 13.94 4.85 1.55
CA ILE A 178 13.74 6.29 1.31
C ILE A 178 14.97 7.07 1.81
N SER A 179 15.44 6.79 3.03
CA SER A 179 16.60 7.50 3.61
C SER A 179 17.89 7.29 2.82
N GLU A 180 18.06 6.11 2.21
CA GLU A 180 19.19 5.75 1.37
C GLU A 180 19.03 6.21 -0.09
N GLY A 181 17.91 6.88 -0.44
CA GLY A 181 17.62 7.33 -1.80
C GLY A 181 17.26 6.20 -2.79
N ARG A 182 17.08 4.96 -2.33
CA ARG A 182 16.59 3.85 -3.17
C ARG A 182 15.17 4.09 -3.65
N PHE A 183 14.34 4.73 -2.82
CA PHE A 183 12.97 5.14 -3.16
C PHE A 183 12.83 6.65 -3.08
N THR A 184 12.05 7.23 -3.99
CA THR A 184 11.79 8.68 -4.06
C THR A 184 10.90 9.19 -2.93
N GLY A 185 10.11 8.31 -2.32
CA GLY A 185 9.19 8.63 -1.24
C GLY A 185 8.20 7.50 -0.97
N TRP A 186 7.19 7.77 -0.14
CA TRP A 186 6.14 6.78 0.17
C TRP A 186 5.20 6.49 -1.00
N ASP A 187 5.17 7.35 -2.02
CA ASP A 187 4.39 7.23 -3.24
C ASP A 187 5.18 6.68 -4.43
N ASP A 188 6.42 6.23 -4.19
CA ASP A 188 7.25 5.58 -5.21
C ASP A 188 6.55 4.32 -5.75
N ILE A 189 6.39 4.20 -7.07
CA ILE A 189 5.53 3.18 -7.69
C ILE A 189 6.01 1.74 -7.50
N ARG A 190 7.25 1.56 -7.03
CA ARG A 190 7.82 0.25 -6.67
C ARG A 190 7.33 -0.25 -5.30
N LEU A 191 6.64 0.59 -4.54
CA LEU A 191 6.14 0.27 -3.20
C LEU A 191 4.68 -0.23 -3.23
N PRO A 192 4.28 -1.08 -2.26
CA PRO A 192 2.90 -1.56 -2.14
C PRO A 192 1.98 -0.60 -1.39
N THR A 193 2.36 0.68 -1.25
CA THR A 193 1.59 1.65 -0.46
C THR A 193 0.36 2.11 -1.23
N LEU A 194 -0.68 2.55 -0.51
CA LEU A 194 -1.85 3.16 -1.15
C LEU A 194 -1.47 4.43 -1.95
N ALA A 195 -0.45 5.16 -1.50
CA ALA A 195 0.05 6.34 -2.21
C ALA A 195 0.69 5.96 -3.56
N ALA A 196 1.51 4.91 -3.59
CA ALA A 196 2.12 4.38 -4.80
C ALA A 196 1.07 3.80 -5.76
N LEU A 197 0.13 3.00 -5.26
CA LEU A 197 -0.97 2.46 -6.06
C LEU A 197 -1.83 3.58 -6.67
N ARG A 198 -2.13 4.63 -5.90
CA ARG A 198 -2.83 5.83 -6.41
C ARG A 198 -2.01 6.55 -7.49
N ARG A 199 -0.71 6.74 -7.26
CA ARG A 199 0.20 7.40 -8.24
C ARG A 199 0.34 6.60 -9.53
N ARG A 200 0.27 5.26 -9.45
CA ARG A 200 0.17 4.36 -10.62
C ARG A 200 -1.18 4.43 -11.35
N GLY A 201 -2.21 5.02 -10.74
CA GLY A 201 -3.55 5.09 -11.30
C GLY A 201 -4.48 3.93 -10.92
N ILE A 202 -4.14 3.12 -9.91
CA ILE A 202 -5.05 2.10 -9.39
C ILE A 202 -6.25 2.78 -8.70
N SER A 203 -7.45 2.38 -9.09
CA SER A 203 -8.72 2.91 -8.62
C SER A 203 -8.96 2.52 -7.15
N PRO A 204 -9.42 3.45 -6.31
CA PRO A 204 -9.81 3.13 -4.94
C PRO A 204 -11.00 2.15 -4.90
N ASN A 205 -11.88 2.16 -5.91
CA ASN A 205 -12.96 1.17 -6.02
C ASN A 205 -12.40 -0.23 -6.31
N ALA A 206 -11.42 -0.36 -7.19
CA ALA A 206 -10.79 -1.64 -7.48
C ALA A 206 -10.16 -2.26 -6.22
N ILE A 207 -9.48 -1.46 -5.40
CA ILE A 207 -8.92 -1.91 -4.12
C ILE A 207 -10.04 -2.32 -3.15
N ARG A 208 -11.11 -1.53 -3.03
CA ARG A 208 -12.27 -1.88 -2.18
C ARG A 208 -12.93 -3.19 -2.62
N ASN A 209 -13.25 -3.32 -3.90
CA ASN A 209 -13.88 -4.50 -4.49
C ASN A 209 -12.98 -5.73 -4.31
N TYR A 210 -11.67 -5.56 -4.46
CA TYR A 210 -10.70 -6.62 -4.18
C TYR A 210 -10.75 -7.07 -2.72
N MET A 211 -10.67 -6.15 -1.76
CA MET A 211 -10.75 -6.47 -0.33
C MET A 211 -12.08 -7.12 0.05
N ILE A 212 -13.20 -6.63 -0.48
CA ILE A 212 -14.53 -7.25 -0.28
C ILE A 212 -14.53 -8.68 -0.82
N SER A 213 -13.92 -8.91 -2.00
CA SER A 213 -13.85 -10.24 -2.61
C SER A 213 -12.96 -11.23 -1.86
N LEU A 214 -12.03 -10.77 -1.02
CA LEU A 214 -11.23 -11.62 -0.14
C LEU A 214 -12.05 -12.08 1.09
N GLY A 215 -12.96 -11.24 1.56
CA GLY A 215 -13.74 -11.48 2.77
C GLY A 215 -12.90 -11.45 4.05
N VAL A 216 -13.55 -11.73 5.18
CA VAL A 216 -12.93 -11.80 6.51
C VAL A 216 -12.74 -13.27 6.88
N ASN A 217 -11.60 -13.84 6.47
CA ASN A 217 -11.25 -15.23 6.74
C ASN A 217 -10.09 -15.31 7.74
N ARG A 218 -10.07 -16.31 8.65
CA ARG A 218 -8.96 -16.52 9.61
C ARG A 218 -7.68 -17.06 8.96
N SER A 219 -7.78 -17.66 7.78
CA SER A 219 -6.63 -18.15 7.02
C SER A 219 -5.85 -16.98 6.42
N ASP A 220 -4.53 -17.07 6.45
CA ASP A 220 -3.70 -16.10 5.74
C ASP A 220 -3.96 -16.19 4.24
N SER A 221 -3.86 -15.06 3.56
CA SER A 221 -4.01 -14.97 2.11
C SER A 221 -2.84 -14.21 1.51
N ALA A 222 -2.70 -14.29 0.20
CA ALA A 222 -1.74 -13.50 -0.55
C ALA A 222 -2.50 -12.64 -1.58
N LEU A 223 -2.02 -11.43 -1.77
CA LEU A 223 -2.56 -10.52 -2.76
C LEU A 223 -2.30 -11.07 -4.15
N ASP A 224 -3.37 -11.20 -4.93
CA ASP A 224 -3.34 -11.55 -6.34
C ASP A 224 -3.38 -10.26 -7.16
N TRP A 225 -2.20 -9.88 -7.64
CA TRP A 225 -2.02 -8.68 -8.47
C TRP A 225 -2.85 -8.75 -9.75
N LYS A 226 -3.00 -9.93 -10.38
CA LYS A 226 -3.76 -10.06 -11.62
C LYS A 226 -5.24 -9.78 -11.39
N LYS A 227 -5.79 -10.30 -10.28
CA LYS A 227 -7.18 -10.03 -9.90
C LYS A 227 -7.40 -8.55 -9.58
N LEU A 228 -6.50 -7.92 -8.83
CA LEU A 228 -6.58 -6.47 -8.57
C LEU A 228 -6.52 -5.65 -9.88
N TYR A 229 -5.63 -6.02 -10.80
CA TYR A 229 -5.50 -5.34 -12.09
C TYR A 229 -6.71 -5.56 -13.00
N SER A 230 -7.32 -6.75 -13.00
CA SER A 230 -8.59 -6.99 -13.70
C SER A 230 -9.68 -6.06 -13.18
N MET A 231 -9.83 -5.96 -11.86
CA MET A 231 -10.81 -5.05 -11.25
C MET A 231 -10.49 -3.58 -11.55
N ASN A 232 -9.21 -3.20 -11.62
CA ASN A 232 -8.82 -1.85 -12.02
C ASN A 232 -9.18 -1.54 -13.46
N LYS A 233 -8.98 -2.52 -14.36
CA LYS A 233 -9.37 -2.41 -15.75
C LYS A 233 -10.89 -2.27 -15.87
N GLU A 234 -11.67 -3.11 -15.20
CA GLU A 234 -13.15 -3.03 -15.20
C GLU A 234 -13.66 -1.64 -14.78
N GLU A 235 -13.02 -1.01 -13.80
CA GLU A 235 -13.37 0.34 -13.33
C GLU A 235 -12.99 1.48 -14.29
N ARG A 236 -11.97 1.28 -15.14
CA ARG A 236 -11.35 2.37 -15.91
C ARG A 236 -11.46 2.24 -17.43
N ASP A 237 -11.59 1.02 -17.95
CA ASP A 237 -11.47 0.71 -19.39
C ASP A 237 -12.34 1.62 -20.25
N SER A 238 -13.62 1.76 -19.87
CA SER A 238 -14.65 2.53 -20.59
C SER A 238 -14.37 4.03 -20.72
N THR A 239 -13.55 4.59 -19.84
CA THR A 239 -13.20 6.02 -19.87
C THR A 239 -11.77 6.27 -20.34
N THR A 240 -11.02 5.21 -20.64
CA THR A 240 -9.58 5.29 -20.92
C THR A 240 -9.32 5.34 -22.42
N LYS A 241 -8.77 6.47 -22.90
CA LYS A 241 -8.39 6.60 -24.32
C LYS A 241 -7.25 5.63 -24.69
N ARG A 242 -7.29 5.11 -25.92
CA ARG A 242 -6.28 4.26 -26.53
C ARG A 242 -5.31 5.13 -27.31
N LEU A 243 -4.03 5.05 -26.95
CA LEU A 243 -2.96 5.76 -27.65
C LEU A 243 -1.89 4.78 -28.11
N PHE A 244 -1.09 5.20 -29.10
CA PHE A 244 0.06 4.46 -29.57
C PHE A 244 1.33 4.88 -28.83
N PHE A 245 2.03 3.86 -28.35
CA PHE A 245 3.39 3.94 -27.84
C PHE A 245 4.21 2.81 -28.44
N VAL A 246 5.39 3.17 -28.90
CA VAL A 246 6.36 2.30 -29.53
C VAL A 246 7.60 2.30 -28.66
N ALA A 247 7.76 1.23 -27.87
CA ALA A 247 8.94 0.98 -27.07
C ALA A 247 10.13 0.59 -27.96
N ASP A 248 11.32 1.12 -27.66
CA ASP A 248 12.55 0.85 -28.41
C ASP A 248 12.34 0.90 -29.95
N PRO A 249 12.14 2.12 -30.50
CA PRO A 249 11.61 2.30 -31.84
C PRO A 249 12.59 1.80 -32.91
N VAL A 250 12.06 1.02 -33.86
CA VAL A 250 12.73 0.66 -35.12
C VAL A 250 12.10 1.46 -36.25
N GLU A 251 12.93 2.20 -36.97
CA GLU A 251 12.50 2.98 -38.14
C GLU A 251 12.22 2.08 -39.34
N LEU A 252 11.08 2.34 -39.99
CA LEU A 252 10.62 1.71 -41.22
C LEU A 252 10.41 2.78 -42.30
N SER A 253 10.71 2.42 -43.53
CA SER A 253 10.31 3.13 -44.74
C SER A 253 9.20 2.35 -45.46
N VAL A 254 8.05 2.98 -45.66
CA VAL A 254 6.86 2.40 -46.28
C VAL A 254 6.44 3.28 -47.45
N GLU A 255 6.97 2.98 -48.63
CA GLU A 255 6.68 3.72 -49.86
C GLU A 255 5.17 3.65 -50.19
N GLY A 256 4.57 4.81 -50.49
CA GLY A 256 3.14 4.94 -50.79
C GLY A 256 2.20 4.66 -49.61
N ALA A 257 2.69 4.75 -48.36
CA ALA A 257 1.82 4.73 -47.18
C ALA A 257 0.87 5.95 -47.19
N PRO A 258 -0.36 5.83 -46.67
CA PRO A 258 -1.22 6.99 -46.47
C PRO A 258 -0.56 8.07 -45.59
N GLU A 259 -0.83 9.34 -45.88
CA GLU A 259 -0.29 10.48 -45.11
C GLU A 259 -0.92 10.66 -43.72
N LYS A 260 -2.12 10.11 -43.52
CA LYS A 260 -2.85 10.16 -42.24
C LYS A 260 -3.89 9.05 -42.15
N THR A 261 -4.32 8.75 -40.93
CA THR A 261 -5.49 7.89 -40.68
C THR A 261 -6.31 8.38 -39.51
N ALA A 262 -7.57 7.95 -39.43
CA ALA A 262 -8.44 8.20 -38.28
C ALA A 262 -8.43 6.97 -37.36
N LEU A 263 -8.18 7.20 -36.08
CA LEU A 263 -8.20 6.19 -35.04
C LEU A 263 -9.29 6.51 -34.02
N LYS A 264 -10.08 5.50 -33.66
CA LYS A 264 -10.99 5.62 -32.52
C LYS A 264 -10.20 5.75 -31.23
N ASN A 265 -10.65 6.63 -30.35
CA ASN A 265 -10.07 6.75 -29.01
C ASN A 265 -10.43 5.57 -28.12
N HIS A 266 -11.47 4.82 -28.45
CA HIS A 266 -11.83 3.59 -27.76
C HIS A 266 -12.53 2.60 -28.72
N PRO A 267 -12.29 1.28 -28.60
CA PRO A 267 -12.87 0.30 -29.53
C PRO A 267 -14.37 0.09 -29.38
N LYS A 268 -14.93 0.34 -28.18
CA LYS A 268 -16.35 0.09 -27.85
C LYS A 268 -17.11 1.37 -27.52
N GLU A 269 -16.66 2.08 -26.49
CA GLU A 269 -17.19 3.39 -26.10
C GLU A 269 -16.96 4.49 -27.14
N ASP A 270 -17.90 5.43 -27.23
CA ASP A 270 -17.79 6.62 -28.06
C ASP A 270 -17.03 7.73 -27.33
N LEU A 271 -15.69 7.63 -27.34
CA LEU A 271 -14.79 8.68 -26.86
C LEU A 271 -14.25 9.56 -28.00
N GLY A 272 -14.97 9.57 -29.13
CA GLY A 272 -14.55 10.22 -30.37
C GLY A 272 -13.37 9.55 -31.07
N GLU A 273 -12.86 10.24 -32.08
CA GLU A 273 -11.75 9.80 -32.93
C GLU A 273 -10.65 10.85 -32.94
N ARG A 274 -9.43 10.43 -33.28
CA ARG A 274 -8.28 11.30 -33.51
C ARG A 274 -7.69 11.03 -34.88
N VAL A 275 -7.23 12.08 -35.54
CA VAL A 275 -6.51 11.96 -36.80
C VAL A 275 -5.02 11.90 -36.49
N VAL A 276 -4.38 10.81 -36.91
CA VAL A 276 -2.95 10.58 -36.69
C VAL A 276 -2.21 10.75 -38.00
N ALA A 277 -1.19 11.61 -37.99
CA ALA A 277 -0.29 11.76 -39.12
C ALA A 277 0.53 10.48 -39.31
N ALA A 278 0.76 10.13 -40.58
CA ALA A 278 1.51 8.97 -41.01
C ALA A 278 2.60 9.42 -41.99
N GLY A 279 2.60 8.91 -43.22
CA GLY A 279 3.65 9.12 -44.21
C GLY A 279 4.61 7.92 -44.31
N GLU A 280 5.67 8.09 -45.10
CA GLU A 280 6.55 6.97 -45.46
C GLU A 280 7.51 6.55 -44.36
N LYS A 281 7.81 7.44 -43.40
CA LYS A 281 8.73 7.17 -42.29
C LYS A 281 7.94 6.88 -41.02
N LEU A 282 7.94 5.62 -40.59
CA LEU A 282 7.19 5.14 -39.44
C LEU A 282 8.11 4.44 -38.45
N PHE A 283 7.67 4.31 -37.21
CA PHE A 283 8.37 3.54 -36.18
C PHE A 283 7.47 2.46 -35.60
N VAL A 284 8.03 1.29 -35.35
CA VAL A 284 7.37 0.16 -34.68
C VAL A 284 8.25 -0.35 -33.53
N ALA A 285 7.67 -1.13 -32.62
CA ALA A 285 8.41 -1.65 -31.48
C ALA A 285 9.45 -2.68 -31.95
N ARG A 286 10.68 -2.64 -31.40
CA ARG A 286 11.75 -3.59 -31.75
C ARG A 286 11.31 -5.04 -31.63
N ASN A 287 10.62 -5.39 -30.53
CA ASN A 287 10.15 -6.75 -30.31
C ASN A 287 9.18 -7.23 -31.42
N ASP A 288 8.31 -6.35 -31.91
CA ASP A 288 7.41 -6.69 -33.02
C ASP A 288 8.19 -6.83 -34.33
N PHE A 289 9.17 -5.95 -34.57
CA PHE A 289 10.03 -6.02 -35.74
C PHE A 289 10.79 -7.34 -35.80
N GLU A 290 11.50 -7.71 -34.73
CA GLU A 290 12.31 -8.94 -34.69
C GLU A 290 11.46 -10.22 -34.81
N LEU A 291 10.25 -10.22 -34.23
CA LEU A 291 9.36 -11.38 -34.27
C LEU A 291 8.69 -11.58 -35.64
N LEU A 292 8.45 -10.48 -36.37
CA LEU A 292 7.59 -10.45 -37.55
C LEU A 292 8.32 -10.03 -38.83
N GLU A 293 9.63 -9.82 -38.80
CA GLU A 293 10.43 -9.48 -39.98
C GLU A 293 10.21 -10.50 -41.11
N GLY A 294 10.03 -9.98 -42.32
CA GLY A 294 9.72 -10.75 -43.53
C GLY A 294 8.28 -11.25 -43.63
N LYS A 295 7.44 -11.10 -42.60
CA LYS A 295 6.04 -11.52 -42.59
C LYS A 295 5.12 -10.38 -43.01
N SER A 296 3.91 -10.74 -43.48
CA SER A 296 2.84 -9.76 -43.66
C SER A 296 2.35 -9.32 -42.28
N VAL A 297 2.22 -8.01 -42.07
CA VAL A 297 1.67 -7.38 -40.86
C VAL A 297 0.74 -6.24 -41.25
N ARG A 298 -0.22 -5.93 -40.39
CA ARG A 298 -1.07 -4.75 -40.52
C ARG A 298 -0.59 -3.67 -39.57
N LEU A 299 -0.15 -2.55 -40.13
CA LEU A 299 0.01 -1.30 -39.37
C LEU A 299 -1.40 -0.81 -39.03
N LYS A 300 -1.72 -0.80 -37.74
CA LYS A 300 -3.09 -0.60 -37.25
C LYS A 300 -3.76 0.61 -37.92
N ASP A 301 -4.92 0.35 -38.53
CA ASP A 301 -5.76 1.30 -39.27
C ASP A 301 -5.05 2.14 -40.34
N LEU A 302 -3.87 1.72 -40.81
CA LEU A 302 -3.11 2.41 -41.86
C LEU A 302 -3.05 1.56 -43.14
N CYS A 303 -2.22 0.51 -43.15
CA CYS A 303 -2.02 -0.35 -44.31
C CYS A 303 -1.42 -1.72 -43.91
N ASN A 304 -1.43 -2.66 -44.83
CA ASN A 304 -0.71 -3.92 -44.70
C ASN A 304 0.66 -3.79 -45.36
N VAL A 305 1.68 -4.40 -44.77
CA VAL A 305 3.05 -4.38 -45.26
C VAL A 305 3.71 -5.74 -45.09
N VAL A 306 4.64 -6.08 -45.96
CA VAL A 306 5.68 -7.07 -45.60
C VAL A 306 6.73 -6.33 -44.78
N LEU A 307 6.88 -6.74 -43.53
CA LEU A 307 7.69 -6.02 -42.54
C LEU A 307 9.17 -6.16 -42.85
N ALA A 308 9.85 -5.04 -43.08
CA ALA A 308 11.29 -4.91 -43.24
C ALA A 308 11.68 -3.45 -43.01
N LYS A 309 12.98 -3.12 -42.91
CA LYS A 309 13.40 -1.70 -42.85
C LYS A 309 12.88 -0.89 -44.03
N LYS A 310 12.86 -1.48 -45.23
CA LYS A 310 12.12 -0.98 -46.39
C LYS A 310 10.95 -1.93 -46.65
N CYS A 311 9.78 -1.56 -46.14
CA CYS A 311 8.57 -2.35 -46.24
C CYS A 311 8.04 -2.42 -47.68
N VAL A 312 7.41 -3.55 -48.02
CA VAL A 312 6.60 -3.66 -49.24
C VAL A 312 5.15 -3.40 -48.88
N ASN A 313 4.60 -2.27 -49.33
CA ASN A 313 3.20 -1.90 -49.10
C ASN A 313 2.25 -2.81 -49.89
N LYS A 314 1.28 -3.42 -49.19
CA LYS A 314 0.26 -4.32 -49.74
C LYS A 314 -1.13 -3.67 -49.83
N GLY A 315 -1.23 -2.38 -49.48
CA GLY A 315 -2.45 -1.59 -49.56
C GLY A 315 -3.24 -1.51 -48.25
N VAL A 316 -4.37 -0.81 -48.29
CA VAL A 316 -5.15 -0.43 -47.09
C VAL A 316 -6.24 -1.44 -46.70
N LYS A 317 -6.62 -2.33 -47.64
CA LYS A 317 -7.73 -3.29 -47.45
C LYS A 317 -7.42 -4.21 -46.28
N MET A 318 -8.39 -4.45 -45.41
CA MET A 318 -8.19 -5.30 -44.24
C MET A 318 -7.96 -6.76 -44.65
N GLU A 319 -6.86 -7.35 -44.19
CA GLU A 319 -6.53 -8.77 -44.36
C GLU A 319 -6.80 -9.53 -43.05
N ARG A 320 -7.55 -10.63 -43.13
CA ARG A 320 -7.83 -11.49 -41.96
C ARG A 320 -6.63 -12.38 -41.65
N GLY A 321 -6.36 -12.61 -40.37
CA GLY A 321 -5.30 -13.51 -39.91
C GLY A 321 -3.89 -12.93 -39.91
N VAL A 322 -3.75 -11.65 -40.26
CA VAL A 322 -2.46 -10.94 -40.25
C VAL A 322 -2.26 -10.27 -38.88
N PRO A 323 -1.07 -10.39 -38.25
CA PRO A 323 -0.76 -9.69 -37.00
C PRO A 323 -0.94 -8.17 -37.14
N ILE A 324 -1.57 -7.55 -36.15
CA ILE A 324 -1.79 -6.10 -36.10
C ILE A 324 -0.80 -5.49 -35.10
N ILE A 325 -0.04 -4.49 -35.54
CA ILE A 325 0.93 -3.77 -34.71
C ILE A 325 0.66 -2.27 -34.72
N GLN A 326 0.91 -1.62 -33.57
CA GLN A 326 0.88 -0.17 -33.45
C GLN A 326 2.15 0.45 -34.04
N TRP A 327 2.05 1.72 -34.42
CA TRP A 327 3.11 2.46 -35.07
C TRP A 327 3.02 3.93 -34.69
N VAL A 328 4.06 4.72 -34.93
CA VAL A 328 4.04 6.18 -34.79
C VAL A 328 4.78 6.86 -35.94
N SER A 329 4.35 8.06 -36.33
CA SER A 329 5.08 8.96 -37.23
C SER A 329 5.50 10.21 -36.46
N GLY A 330 6.81 10.49 -36.39
CA GLY A 330 7.33 11.70 -35.73
C GLY A 330 6.94 11.87 -34.26
N GLY A 331 6.97 10.78 -33.47
CA GLY A 331 6.43 10.73 -32.12
C GLY A 331 7.15 11.58 -31.06
N VAL A 332 6.50 11.73 -29.92
CA VAL A 332 7.04 12.36 -28.71
C VAL A 332 7.85 11.33 -27.94
N LYS A 333 9.08 11.68 -27.55
CA LYS A 333 9.88 10.83 -26.67
C LYS A 333 9.20 10.74 -25.32
N VAL A 334 8.86 9.53 -24.89
CA VAL A 334 8.25 9.27 -23.59
C VAL A 334 8.99 8.16 -22.88
N ARG A 335 8.90 8.17 -21.55
CA ARG A 335 9.41 7.11 -20.70
C ARG A 335 8.31 6.57 -19.82
N VAL A 336 8.30 5.24 -19.66
CA VAL A 336 7.36 4.54 -18.80
C VAL A 336 8.11 3.76 -17.74
N LEU A 337 7.95 4.10 -16.46
CA LEU A 337 8.52 3.29 -15.37
C LEU A 337 7.52 2.21 -14.96
N LYS A 338 8.06 1.04 -14.69
CA LYS A 338 7.32 -0.14 -14.25
C LYS A 338 7.50 -0.40 -12.75
N PRO A 339 6.59 -1.18 -12.13
CA PRO A 339 6.68 -1.50 -10.70
C PRO A 339 7.92 -2.30 -10.29
N ASP A 340 8.60 -2.96 -11.23
CA ASP A 340 9.88 -3.63 -11.01
C ASP A 340 11.09 -2.68 -11.02
N GLY A 341 10.86 -1.39 -11.28
CA GLY A 341 11.88 -0.35 -11.39
C GLY A 341 12.51 -0.22 -12.78
N SER A 342 12.11 -1.04 -13.74
CA SER A 342 12.56 -0.88 -15.13
C SER A 342 11.92 0.34 -15.78
N VAL A 343 12.70 1.04 -16.61
CA VAL A 343 12.24 2.16 -17.43
C VAL A 343 12.20 1.69 -18.88
N VAL A 344 11.06 1.91 -19.54
CA VAL A 344 10.90 1.67 -20.97
C VAL A 344 10.81 3.02 -21.67
N GLU A 345 11.78 3.30 -22.54
CA GLU A 345 11.80 4.51 -23.36
C GLU A 345 11.27 4.20 -24.77
N GLY A 346 10.65 5.20 -25.39
CA GLY A 346 10.13 5.04 -26.73
C GLY A 346 9.48 6.30 -27.29
N LEU A 347 8.70 6.11 -28.35
CA LEU A 347 7.97 7.17 -29.02
C LEU A 347 6.47 6.94 -28.85
N ALA A 348 5.76 7.94 -28.34
CA ALA A 348 4.30 7.97 -28.36
C ALA A 348 3.78 8.92 -29.44
N GLU A 349 2.54 8.72 -29.87
CA GLU A 349 1.91 9.61 -30.83
C GLU A 349 1.76 11.06 -30.29
N PRO A 350 1.73 12.10 -31.15
CA PRO A 350 1.66 13.50 -30.72
C PRO A 350 0.52 13.86 -29.76
N ALA A 351 -0.59 13.11 -29.79
CA ALA A 351 -1.75 13.32 -28.92
C ALA A 351 -1.42 13.21 -27.42
N VAL A 352 -0.30 12.59 -27.03
CA VAL A 352 0.13 12.59 -25.62
C VAL A 352 0.42 13.99 -25.06
N LYS A 353 0.69 14.98 -25.92
CA LYS A 353 0.91 16.39 -25.51
C LYS A 353 -0.37 17.07 -25.04
N GLU A 354 -1.54 16.52 -25.38
CA GLU A 354 -2.85 17.05 -24.97
C GLU A 354 -3.27 16.51 -23.59
N LEU A 355 -2.52 15.56 -23.03
CA LEU A 355 -2.81 14.97 -21.73
C LEU A 355 -2.40 15.90 -20.59
N ALA A 356 -3.19 15.90 -19.53
CA ALA A 356 -2.86 16.54 -18.27
C ALA A 356 -2.20 15.53 -17.31
N VAL A 357 -1.33 16.01 -16.43
CA VAL A 357 -0.77 15.19 -15.34
C VAL A 357 -1.91 14.56 -14.54
N GLY A 358 -1.89 13.24 -14.43
CA GLY A 358 -2.93 12.44 -13.82
C GLY A 358 -3.85 11.71 -14.79
N ASP A 359 -3.82 12.07 -16.07
CA ASP A 359 -4.60 11.38 -17.10
C ASP A 359 -4.17 9.92 -17.22
N PHE A 360 -5.16 9.07 -17.45
CA PHE A 360 -5.01 7.64 -17.56
C PHE A 360 -5.30 7.23 -19.00
N VAL A 361 -4.35 6.52 -19.60
CA VAL A 361 -4.41 6.08 -21.00
C VAL A 361 -4.07 4.60 -21.08
N GLN A 362 -4.53 3.94 -22.13
CA GLN A 362 -3.99 2.65 -22.51
C GLN A 362 -3.09 2.85 -23.71
N PHE A 363 -1.80 2.55 -23.54
CA PHE A 363 -0.92 2.34 -24.67
C PHE A 363 -1.23 0.97 -25.28
N GLU A 364 -1.74 0.99 -26.50
CA GLU A 364 -2.19 -0.22 -27.18
C GLU A 364 -1.08 -1.26 -27.28
N ARG A 365 -1.40 -2.51 -26.92
CA ARG A 365 -0.47 -3.65 -26.88
C ARG A 365 0.73 -3.47 -25.95
N PHE A 366 0.71 -2.44 -25.09
CA PHE A 366 1.72 -2.21 -24.07
C PHE A 366 1.13 -2.26 -22.65
N GLY A 367 0.04 -1.54 -22.40
CA GLY A 367 -0.70 -1.56 -21.14
C GLY A 367 -1.24 -0.20 -20.71
N TYR A 368 -1.86 -0.18 -19.54
CA TYR A 368 -2.44 1.00 -18.92
C TYR A 368 -1.40 1.82 -18.18
N CYS A 369 -1.40 3.11 -18.43
CA CYS A 369 -0.41 4.04 -17.92
C CYS A 369 -1.08 5.33 -17.43
N ARG A 370 -0.50 5.94 -16.39
CA ARG A 370 -0.89 7.26 -15.89
C ARG A 370 0.21 8.27 -16.20
N LEU A 371 -0.11 9.41 -16.79
CA LEU A 371 0.85 10.51 -16.95
C LEU A 371 1.18 11.10 -15.58
N ASP A 372 2.45 11.15 -15.21
CA ASP A 372 2.89 11.65 -13.90
C ASP A 372 3.63 12.99 -13.97
N SER A 373 4.44 13.16 -15.00
CA SER A 373 5.13 14.41 -15.31
C SER A 373 5.26 14.53 -16.83
N GLU A 374 5.82 15.64 -17.32
CA GLU A 374 5.94 15.86 -18.77
C GLU A 374 6.67 14.69 -19.46
N ASN A 375 5.94 13.99 -20.34
CA ASN A 375 6.42 12.81 -21.07
C ASN A 375 6.84 11.60 -20.20
N GLU A 376 6.54 11.60 -18.91
CA GLU A 376 6.79 10.47 -18.00
C GLU A 376 5.48 9.82 -17.54
N PHE A 377 5.38 8.53 -17.80
CA PHE A 377 4.23 7.73 -17.44
C PHE A 377 4.60 6.66 -16.41
N TRP A 378 3.66 6.36 -15.53
CA TRP A 378 3.73 5.21 -14.62
C TRP A 378 2.85 4.07 -15.12
N PHE A 379 3.44 2.88 -15.20
CA PHE A 379 2.71 1.68 -15.58
C PHE A 379 1.77 1.22 -14.46
N ALA A 380 0.50 1.06 -14.81
CA ALA A 380 -0.51 0.53 -13.90
C ALA A 380 -0.55 -1.00 -13.98
N HIS A 381 -0.91 -1.53 -15.15
CA HIS A 381 -1.04 -2.95 -15.45
C HIS A 381 -1.17 -3.15 -16.97
N GLU A 382 -1.10 -4.40 -17.41
CA GLU A 382 -1.30 -4.77 -18.82
C GLU A 382 -2.75 -4.54 -19.30
#